data_AF-A0A7S3V5V9-F1
#
_entry.id   AF-A0A7S3V5V9-F1
#
_cell.length_a   1.000
_cell.length_b   1.000
_cell.length_c   1.000
_cell.angle_alpha   90.00
_cell.angle_beta   90.00
_cell.angle_gamma   90.00
#
_symmetry.space_group_name_H-M   'P 1'
#
loop_
_entity.id
_entity.type
_entity.pdbx_description
1 polymer ?
#
loop_
_entity_poly.entity_id
_entity_poly.type
_entity_poly.pdbx_seq_one_letter_code
_entity_poly.pdbx_strand_id
1 'polypeptide(L)'
;MKSYEDLEEYFECDLDAPRPIISQSTWRHARELYHAGANNHPSKVLSDGFFVPVEAKKAPGKGRGIFATEDIEKGTLIWNPSRTAHVTTPAAFKEYLMQLYD
;
A
#
# COMPACT_ATOMS: atom_id res chain seq x y z
N MET A 1 -12.93 -7.74 -17.22
CA MET A 1 -11.67 -7.80 -16.46
C MET A 1 -10.59 -7.52 -17.49
N LYS A 2 -9.84 -6.41 -17.35
CA LYS A 2 -8.76 -6.06 -18.28
C LYS A 2 -7.63 -7.11 -18.16
N SER A 3 -7.01 -7.49 -19.27
CA SER A 3 -5.87 -8.40 -19.27
C SER A 3 -4.64 -7.71 -18.65
N TYR A 4 -3.57 -8.49 -18.44
CA TYR A 4 -2.32 -7.93 -17.93
C TYR A 4 -1.68 -6.97 -18.93
N GLU A 5 -1.77 -7.30 -20.22
CA GLU A 5 -1.28 -6.47 -21.34
C GLU A 5 -2.06 -5.15 -21.42
N ASP A 6 -3.37 -5.18 -21.16
CA ASP A 6 -4.22 -3.97 -21.11
C ASP A 6 -3.82 -2.99 -20.00
N LEU A 7 -3.09 -3.44 -18.96
CA LEU A 7 -2.61 -2.60 -17.88
C LEU A 7 -1.24 -2.00 -18.19
N GLU A 8 -0.36 -2.74 -18.87
CA GLU A 8 0.94 -2.24 -19.31
C GLU A 8 0.79 -1.11 -20.32
N GLU A 9 -0.08 -1.28 -21.32
CA GLU A 9 -0.37 -0.27 -22.33
C GLU A 9 -1.04 0.98 -21.73
N TYR A 10 -1.94 0.79 -20.75
CA TYR A 10 -2.69 1.89 -20.16
C TYR A 10 -1.85 2.78 -19.23
N PHE A 11 -0.85 2.21 -18.55
CA PHE A 11 -0.01 2.95 -17.61
C PHE A 11 1.37 3.33 -18.17
N GLU A 12 1.65 2.99 -19.43
CA GLU A 12 2.98 3.15 -20.08
C GLU A 12 4.13 2.69 -19.16
N CYS A 13 3.88 1.65 -18.37
CA CYS A 13 4.79 1.22 -17.32
C CYS A 13 5.71 0.12 -17.88
N ASP A 14 7.00 0.45 -18.02
CA ASP A 14 8.03 -0.57 -18.17
C ASP A 14 8.15 -1.34 -16.84
N LEU A 15 7.57 -2.54 -16.79
CA LEU A 15 7.58 -3.38 -15.60
C LEU A 15 8.97 -3.98 -15.32
N ASP A 16 9.82 -4.05 -16.33
CA ASP A 16 11.19 -4.58 -16.27
C ASP A 16 12.21 -3.52 -15.87
N ALA A 17 11.85 -2.24 -15.96
CA ALA A 17 12.68 -1.14 -15.50
C ALA A 17 13.07 -1.31 -14.00
N PRO A 18 14.33 -1.03 -13.62
CA PRO A 18 14.74 -0.99 -12.23
C PRO A 18 13.90 0.03 -11.47
N ARG A 19 13.00 -0.43 -10.58
CA ARG A 19 12.21 0.49 -9.76
C ARG A 19 13.14 1.16 -8.76
N PRO A 20 13.21 2.51 -8.74
CA PRO A 20 14.11 3.19 -7.83
C PRO A 20 13.79 2.78 -6.39
N ILE A 21 14.83 2.43 -5.63
CA ILE A 21 14.70 2.30 -4.19
C ILE A 21 14.44 3.72 -3.69
N ILE A 22 13.19 3.96 -3.30
CA ILE A 22 12.74 5.24 -2.78
C ILE A 22 13.65 5.60 -1.61
N SER A 23 14.26 6.79 -1.66
CA SER A 23 15.13 7.26 -0.57
C SER A 23 14.36 7.28 0.75
N GLN A 24 15.05 7.12 1.89
CA GLN A 24 14.38 7.17 3.20
C GLN A 24 13.61 8.47 3.44
N SER A 25 14.09 9.60 2.91
CA SER A 25 13.38 10.88 2.98
C SER A 25 12.12 10.89 2.11
N THR A 26 12.19 10.37 0.88
CA THR A 26 11.01 10.27 0.01
C THR A 26 9.96 9.32 0.60
N TRP A 27 10.39 8.20 1.19
CA TRP A 27 9.48 7.28 1.90
C TRP A 27 8.81 7.94 3.10
N ARG A 28 9.58 8.67 3.91
CA ARG A 28 9.05 9.42 5.06
C ARG A 28 8.02 10.44 4.62
N HIS A 29 8.32 11.23 3.59
CA HIS A 29 7.41 12.23 3.06
C HIS A 29 6.11 11.61 2.52
N ALA A 30 6.20 10.53 1.74
CA ALA A 30 5.02 9.80 1.26
C ALA A 30 4.18 9.24 2.44
N ARG A 31 4.83 8.76 3.51
CA ARG A 31 4.17 8.28 4.72
C ARG A 31 3.48 9.41 5.49
N GLU A 32 4.09 10.59 5.59
CA GLU A 32 3.50 11.78 6.20
C GLU A 32 2.25 12.22 5.44
N LEU A 33 2.33 12.30 4.10
CA LEU A 33 1.19 12.61 3.24
C LEU A 33 0.04 11.60 3.38
N TYR A 34 0.38 10.30 3.40
CA TYR A 34 -0.61 9.24 3.63
C TYR A 34 -1.30 9.40 4.99
N HIS A 35 -0.55 9.64 6.07
CA HIS A 35 -1.13 9.85 7.40
C HIS A 35 -1.97 11.13 7.47
N ALA A 36 -1.55 12.22 6.84
CA ALA A 36 -2.32 13.46 6.79
C ALA A 36 -3.68 13.24 6.11
N GLY A 37 -3.70 12.61 4.94
CA GLY A 37 -4.93 12.31 4.23
C GLY A 37 -5.80 11.27 4.93
N ALA A 38 -5.20 10.24 5.51
CA ALA A 38 -5.95 9.18 6.18
C ALA A 38 -6.52 9.60 7.54
N ASN A 39 -5.87 10.53 8.25
CA ASN A 39 -6.39 11.08 9.52
C ASN A 39 -7.52 12.10 9.31
N ASN A 40 -7.65 12.68 8.12
CA ASN A 40 -8.78 13.54 7.74
C ASN A 40 -10.04 12.74 7.35
N HIS A 41 -9.95 11.40 7.30
CA HIS A 41 -11.10 10.52 7.12
C HIS A 41 -11.57 9.95 8.48
N PRO A 42 -12.89 9.75 8.69
CA PRO A 42 -13.43 9.20 9.94
C PRO A 42 -12.93 7.79 10.29
N SER A 43 -12.29 7.12 9.33
CA SER A 43 -11.58 5.85 9.53
C SER A 43 -10.20 6.11 10.13
N LYS A 44 -10.11 6.28 11.46
CA LYS A 44 -8.83 6.29 12.18
C LYS A 44 -7.97 5.11 11.70
N VAL A 45 -6.84 5.41 11.02
CA VAL A 45 -5.87 4.38 10.66
C VAL A 45 -5.20 3.92 11.95
N LEU A 46 -5.70 2.82 12.51
CA LEU A 46 -5.21 2.27 13.78
C LEU A 46 -4.00 1.36 13.59
N SER A 47 -3.73 0.85 12.37
CA SER A 47 -2.53 0.07 12.05
C SER A 47 -2.36 -0.14 10.53
N ASP A 48 -1.30 -0.86 10.15
CA ASP A 48 -1.04 -1.42 8.81
C ASP A 48 -2.01 -2.54 8.37
N GLY A 49 -3.06 -2.79 9.17
CA GLY A 49 -4.05 -3.84 8.95
C GLY A 49 -3.60 -5.25 9.33
N PHE A 50 -2.33 -5.47 9.66
CA PHE A 50 -1.83 -6.78 10.10
C PHE A 50 -2.08 -6.98 11.60
N PHE A 51 -2.32 -8.24 11.98
CA PHE A 51 -2.41 -8.67 13.39
C PHE A 51 -1.18 -9.44 13.85
N VAL A 52 -0.27 -9.71 12.92
CA VAL A 52 0.97 -10.44 13.16
C VAL A 52 2.15 -9.60 12.66
N PRO A 53 3.34 -9.71 13.26
CA PRO A 53 4.56 -9.09 12.75
C PRO A 53 4.90 -9.55 11.34
N VAL A 54 5.04 -8.58 10.44
CA VAL A 54 5.38 -8.82 9.04
C VAL A 54 6.45 -7.86 8.55
N GLU A 55 7.14 -8.28 7.49
CA GLU A 55 8.10 -7.45 6.78
C GLU A 55 7.96 -7.60 5.27
N ALA A 56 8.27 -6.52 4.54
CA ALA A 56 8.32 -6.54 3.08
C ALA A 56 9.73 -6.95 2.61
N LYS A 57 9.82 -8.02 1.82
CA LYS A 57 11.08 -8.53 1.25
C LYS A 57 10.95 -8.86 -0.23
N LYS A 58 12.09 -9.01 -0.92
CA LYS A 58 12.12 -9.51 -2.31
C LYS A 58 12.12 -11.04 -2.29
N ALA A 59 11.14 -11.66 -2.93
CA ALA A 59 11.04 -13.09 -3.16
C ALA A 59 11.86 -13.49 -4.40
N PRO A 60 12.70 -14.55 -4.33
CA PRO A 60 13.44 -15.04 -5.48
C PRO A 60 12.50 -15.38 -6.65
N GLY A 61 12.73 -14.77 -7.81
CA GLY A 61 11.94 -14.99 -9.04
C GLY A 61 10.48 -14.49 -9.01
N LYS A 62 10.02 -13.81 -7.94
CA LYS A 62 8.61 -13.41 -7.78
C LYS A 62 8.39 -11.94 -7.42
N GLY A 63 9.44 -11.14 -7.34
CA GLY A 63 9.33 -9.71 -7.02
C GLY A 63 9.25 -9.45 -5.52
N ARG A 64 8.32 -8.61 -5.05
CA ARG A 64 8.17 -8.24 -3.62
C ARG A 64 7.01 -9.01 -2.97
N GLY A 65 7.18 -9.37 -1.71
CA GLY A 65 6.15 -10.03 -0.91
C GLY A 65 6.21 -9.59 0.55
N ILE A 66 5.15 -9.91 1.28
CA ILE A 66 5.04 -9.72 2.72
C ILE A 66 5.28 -11.08 3.39
N PHE A 67 6.16 -11.10 4.39
CA PHE A 67 6.58 -12.31 5.09
C PHE A 67 6.32 -12.15 6.58
N ALA A 68 5.87 -13.21 7.24
CA ALA A 68 5.80 -13.26 8.69
C ALA A 68 7.22 -13.28 9.27
N THR A 69 7.44 -12.54 10.37
CA THR A 69 8.73 -12.57 11.09
C THR A 69 8.71 -13.51 12.30
N GLU A 70 7.60 -14.21 12.51
CA GLU A 70 7.39 -15.20 13.57
C GLU A 70 6.48 -16.34 13.09
N ASP A 71 6.47 -17.45 13.82
CA ASP A 71 5.59 -18.58 13.56
C ASP A 71 4.14 -18.21 13.87
N ILE A 72 3.22 -18.54 12.95
CA ILE A 72 1.80 -18.20 13.06
C ILE A 72 0.99 -19.48 13.29
N GLU A 73 0.22 -19.51 14.38
CA GLU A 73 -0.68 -20.63 14.65
C GLU A 73 -1.75 -20.78 13.57
N LYS A 74 -2.07 -22.03 13.21
CA LYS A 74 -3.11 -22.33 12.22
C LYS A 74 -4.46 -21.80 12.70
N GLY A 75 -5.10 -20.98 11.86
CA GLY A 75 -6.40 -20.36 12.15
C GLY A 75 -6.31 -18.91 12.62
N THR A 76 -5.10 -18.39 12.85
CA THR A 76 -4.89 -16.97 13.16
C THR A 76 -5.25 -16.07 11.99
N LEU A 77 -6.02 -15.01 12.26
CA LEU A 77 -6.30 -13.95 11.31
C LEU A 77 -5.05 -13.08 11.11
N ILE A 78 -4.50 -13.07 9.90
CA ILE A 78 -3.24 -12.36 9.59
C ILE A 78 -3.46 -10.88 9.26
N TRP A 79 -4.50 -10.57 8.48
CA TRP A 79 -4.75 -9.21 7.95
C TRP A 79 -6.25 -8.92 7.84
N ASN A 80 -6.66 -7.68 8.12
CA ASN A 80 -8.03 -7.22 7.94
C ASN A 80 -8.05 -5.87 7.20
N PRO A 81 -8.62 -5.81 5.98
CA PRO A 81 -8.69 -4.57 5.20
C PRO A 81 -9.49 -3.47 5.89
N SER A 82 -10.46 -3.81 6.75
CA SER A 82 -11.24 -2.83 7.52
C SER A 82 -10.41 -2.00 8.51
N ARG A 83 -9.14 -2.37 8.74
CA ARG A 83 -8.17 -1.62 9.56
C ARG A 83 -7.23 -0.74 8.74
N THR A 84 -7.38 -0.75 7.41
CA THR A 84 -6.60 0.11 6.51
C THR A 84 -7.39 1.37 6.14
N ALA A 85 -6.69 2.42 5.70
CA ALA A 85 -7.36 3.61 5.18
C ALA A 85 -8.22 3.22 3.96
N HIS A 86 -9.52 3.46 4.06
CA HIS A 86 -10.47 3.22 3.00
C HIS A 86 -11.17 4.52 2.63
N VAL A 87 -11.17 4.82 1.34
CA VAL A 87 -11.91 5.95 0.80
C VAL A 87 -13.24 5.44 0.27
N THR A 88 -14.32 5.83 0.92
CA THR A 88 -15.65 5.25 0.70
C THR A 88 -16.39 5.82 -0.51
N THR A 89 -15.99 7.00 -1.00
CA THR A 89 -16.65 7.68 -2.13
C THR A 89 -15.64 8.23 -3.13
N PRO A 90 -16.01 8.34 -4.43
CA PRO A 90 -15.15 8.98 -5.43
C PRO A 90 -14.78 10.43 -5.10
N ALA A 91 -15.67 11.20 -4.48
CA ALA A 91 -15.42 12.58 -4.07
C ALA A 91 -14.32 12.66 -3.00
N ALA A 92 -14.43 11.81 -1.98
CA ALA A 92 -13.42 11.67 -0.94
C ALA A 92 -12.06 11.21 -1.51
N PHE A 93 -12.06 10.37 -2.54
CA PHE A 93 -10.82 9.93 -3.20
C PHE A 93 -10.17 11.08 -3.96
N LYS A 94 -10.97 11.91 -4.63
CA LYS A 94 -10.50 13.11 -5.30
C LYS A 94 -9.91 14.13 -4.30
N GLU A 95 -10.56 14.34 -3.16
CA GLU A 95 -10.05 15.20 -2.09
C GLU A 95 -8.72 14.69 -1.52
N TYR A 96 -8.61 13.39 -1.26
CA TYR A 96 -7.36 12.75 -0.85
C TYR A 96 -6.25 12.96 -1.90
N LEU A 97 -6.55 12.76 -3.19
CA LEU A 97 -5.57 12.98 -4.24
C LEU A 97 -5.10 14.44 -4.30
N MET A 98 -6.01 15.41 -4.17
CA MET A 98 -5.63 16.84 -4.19
C MET A 98 -4.66 17.18 -3.05
N GLN A 99 -4.77 16.56 -1.88
CA GLN A 99 -3.83 16.75 -0.76
C GLN A 99 -2.42 16.18 -1.02
N LEU A 100 -2.25 15.31 -2.04
CA LEU A 100 -0.95 14.75 -2.41
C LEU A 100 -0.17 15.59 -3.43
N TYR A 101 -0.81 16.59 -4.05
CA TYR A 101 -0.23 17.40 -5.14
C TYR A 101 0.08 18.85 -4.74
N ASP A 102 -0.18 19.26 -3.50
CA ASP A 102 0.29 20.51 -2.88
C ASP A 102 1.63 20.32 -2.18
#